data_AF-A0A9E3PGC0-F1
#
_entry.id   AF-A0A9E3PGC0-F1
#
_cell.length_a   1.000
_cell.length_b   1.000
_cell.length_c   1.000
_cell.angle_alpha   90.00
_cell.angle_beta   90.00
_cell.angle_gamma   90.00
#
_symmetry.space_group_name_H-M   'P 1'
#
loop_
_entity.id
_entity.type
_entity.pdbx_description
1 polymer ?
#
loop_
_entity_poly.entity_id
_entity_poly.type
_entity_poly.pdbx_seq_one_letter_code
_entity_poly.pdbx_strand_id
1 'polypeptide(L)'
;MAGSVNKVILVGNLGRDPETRRSNDGNPIVNLRIATSETWRDKATGERRERTEWHSVVIFNEGLATIAEQYLRKGSKAYIEGQLQTRKWQDRDGHDRYTTEIVLARFRGTLTLLDSQRNGPPPADDPDQYGTTTTRESAPKNNAYADRKGGSYSEDLNDDIPF
;
A
#
# COMPACT_ATOMS: atom_id res chain seq x y z
N MET A 1 26.41 4.90 27.92
CA MET A 1 25.30 3.99 27.57
C MET A 1 24.32 4.72 26.67
N ALA A 2 24.05 4.24 25.47
CA ALA A 2 22.94 4.72 24.64
C ALA A 2 21.69 3.90 25.02
N GLY A 3 20.81 4.48 25.85
CA GLY A 3 19.73 3.77 26.53
C GLY A 3 18.32 4.17 26.09
N SER A 4 18.15 4.77 24.91
CA SER A 4 16.84 5.20 24.41
C SER A 4 16.52 4.59 23.06
N VAL A 5 15.23 4.38 22.83
CA VAL A 5 14.68 3.92 21.55
C VAL A 5 13.75 5.00 21.03
N ASN A 6 13.99 5.45 19.81
CA ASN A 6 13.09 6.31 19.06
C ASN A 6 12.77 5.61 17.74
N LYS A 7 11.57 5.03 17.66
CA LYS A 7 11.08 4.30 16.50
C LYS A 7 9.62 4.65 16.29
N VAL A 8 9.28 4.97 15.05
CA VAL A 8 7.90 5.18 14.58
C VAL A 8 7.63 4.16 13.50
N ILE A 9 6.48 3.50 13.59
CA ILE A 9 6.00 2.57 12.57
C ILE A 9 4.65 3.06 12.11
N LEU A 10 4.48 3.25 10.81
CA LEU A 10 3.21 3.61 10.19
C LEU A 10 2.89 2.66 9.05
N VAL A 11 1.60 2.33 8.94
CA VAL A 11 1.00 1.80 7.71
C VAL A 11 -0.12 2.73 7.34
N GLY A 12 -0.03 3.36 6.17
CA GLY A 12 -0.99 4.36 5.76
C GLY A 12 -0.96 4.63 4.27
N ASN A 13 -1.77 5.58 3.85
CA ASN A 13 -1.91 5.96 2.46
C ASN A 13 -1.36 7.38 2.22
N LEU A 14 -0.72 7.60 1.08
CA LEU A 14 -0.25 8.94 0.69
C LEU A 14 -1.44 9.85 0.38
N GLY A 15 -1.51 11.02 1.02
CA GLY A 15 -2.56 12.02 0.74
C GLY A 15 -2.34 12.82 -0.54
N ARG A 16 -1.08 12.91 -0.98
CA ARG A 16 -0.64 13.61 -2.19
C ARG A 16 0.60 12.91 -2.76
N ASP A 17 0.95 13.25 -3.99
CA ASP A 17 2.16 12.73 -4.63
C ASP A 17 3.41 13.09 -3.81
N PRO A 18 4.47 12.26 -3.85
CA PRO A 18 5.74 12.56 -3.18
C PRO A 18 6.33 13.89 -3.65
N GLU A 19 6.75 14.73 -2.71
CA GLU A 19 7.44 15.99 -3.00
C GLU A 19 8.95 15.74 -2.94
N THR A 20 9.61 15.75 -4.11
CA THR A 20 11.06 15.53 -4.20
C THR A 20 11.82 16.84 -4.32
N ARG A 21 12.88 16.99 -3.53
CA ARG A 21 13.88 18.06 -3.65
C ARG A 21 15.27 17.45 -3.74
N ARG A 22 16.19 18.10 -4.44
CA ARG A 22 17.61 17.69 -4.50
C ARG A 22 18.41 18.52 -3.49
N SER A 23 19.29 17.87 -2.74
CA SER A 23 20.28 18.54 -1.89
C SER A 23 21.38 19.18 -2.75
N ASN A 24 22.20 20.05 -2.15
CA ASN A 24 23.37 20.64 -2.80
C ASN A 24 24.35 19.55 -3.30
N ASP A 25 24.39 18.41 -2.62
CA ASP A 25 25.20 17.25 -3.00
C ASP A 25 24.53 16.36 -4.07
N GLY A 26 23.39 16.77 -4.64
CA GLY A 26 22.62 16.02 -5.65
C GLY A 26 21.69 14.92 -5.10
N ASN A 27 21.83 14.57 -3.81
CA ASN A 27 21.03 13.52 -3.18
C ASN A 27 19.52 13.88 -3.14
N PRO A 28 18.60 12.96 -3.53
CA PRO A 28 17.17 13.18 -3.40
C PRO A 28 16.77 13.21 -1.92
N ILE A 29 15.87 14.13 -1.60
CA ILE A 29 15.16 14.19 -0.33
C ILE A 29 13.68 14.20 -0.66
N VAL A 30 12.95 13.24 -0.11
CA VAL A 30 11.52 13.06 -0.41
C VAL A 30 10.68 13.37 0.81
N ASN A 31 9.67 14.21 0.62
CA ASN A 31 8.67 14.58 1.61
C ASN A 31 7.35 13.87 1.28
N LEU A 32 6.82 13.10 2.24
CA LEU A 32 5.55 12.40 2.11
C LEU A 32 4.54 12.91 3.13
N ARG A 33 3.26 12.84 2.77
CA ARG A 33 2.12 13.09 3.67
C ARG A 33 1.29 11.82 3.79
N ILE A 34 1.30 11.19 4.95
CA ILE A 34 0.69 9.88 5.20
C ILE A 34 -0.54 10.02 6.09
N ALA A 35 -1.66 9.48 5.65
CA ALA A 35 -2.88 9.35 6.45
C ALA A 35 -2.93 7.99 7.16
N THR A 36 -3.32 7.99 8.43
CA THR A 36 -3.76 6.79 9.17
C THR A 36 -5.12 7.08 9.79
N SER A 37 -6.08 6.16 9.69
CA SER A 37 -7.41 6.34 10.28
C SER A 37 -7.69 5.31 11.37
N GLU A 38 -8.38 5.75 12.41
CA GLU A 38 -8.92 4.91 13.48
C GLU A 38 -10.45 5.02 13.45
N THR A 39 -11.13 3.88 13.55
CA THR A 39 -12.59 3.81 13.68
C THR A 39 -12.93 3.22 15.04
N TRP A 40 -13.80 3.89 15.79
CA TRP A 40 -14.31 3.37 17.07
C TRP A 40 -15.80 3.68 17.23
N ARG A 41 -16.45 3.00 18.17
CA ARG A 41 -17.84 3.28 18.56
C ARG A 41 -17.83 4.19 19.79
N ASP A 42 -18.50 5.33 19.70
CA ASP A 42 -18.66 6.23 20.83
C ASP A 42 -19.52 5.56 21.92
N LYS A 43 -19.02 5.57 23.17
CA LYS A 43 -19.68 4.87 24.27
C LYS A 43 -20.93 5.59 24.79
N ALA A 44 -21.04 6.90 24.59
CA ALA A 44 -22.17 7.69 25.05
C ALA A 44 -23.31 7.71 24.02
N THR A 45 -22.97 7.85 22.73
CA THR A 45 -23.99 7.95 21.66
C THR A 45 -24.23 6.63 20.94
N GLY A 46 -23.30 5.67 21.03
CA GLY A 46 -23.38 4.41 20.29
C GLY A 46 -23.06 4.54 18.81
N GLU A 47 -22.71 5.73 18.31
CA GLU A 47 -22.40 6.00 16.92
C GLU A 47 -20.98 5.55 16.55
N ARG A 48 -20.78 5.18 15.28
CA ARG A 48 -19.45 4.93 14.72
C ARG A 48 -18.77 6.25 14.40
N ARG A 49 -17.59 6.48 14.97
CA ARG A 49 -16.72 7.64 14.70
C ARG A 49 -15.45 7.21 13.98
N GLU A 50 -14.91 8.13 13.20
CA GLU A 50 -13.64 7.97 12.48
C GLU A 50 -12.76 9.19 12.74
N ARG A 51 -11.45 8.97 12.92
CA ARG A 51 -10.45 10.02 13.05
C ARG A 51 -9.27 9.69 12.18
N THR A 52 -8.89 10.64 11.33
CA THR A 52 -7.74 10.53 10.45
C THR A 52 -6.63 11.43 10.95
N GLU A 53 -5.48 10.82 11.21
CA GLU A 53 -4.24 11.51 11.56
C GLU A 53 -3.33 11.62 10.35
N TRP A 54 -2.62 12.74 10.28
CA TRP A 54 -1.79 13.06 9.15
C TRP A 54 -0.34 13.29 9.56
N HIS A 55 0.54 12.48 9.00
CA HIS A 55 1.95 12.39 9.37
C HIS A 55 2.84 12.98 8.27
N SER A 56 3.78 13.83 8.67
CA SER A 56 4.82 14.34 7.77
C SER A 56 6.04 13.44 7.86
N VAL A 57 6.44 12.84 6.74
CA VAL A 57 7.59 11.94 6.65
C VAL A 57 8.65 12.55 5.74
N VAL A 58 9.90 12.53 6.18
CA VAL A 58 11.06 13.03 5.41
C VAL A 58 12.06 11.92 5.23
N ILE A 59 12.41 11.62 3.99
CA ILE A 59 13.34 10.56 3.61
C ILE A 59 14.65 11.19 3.15
N PHE A 60 15.70 11.05 3.95
CA PHE A 60 17.09 11.39 3.59
C PHE A 60 17.89 10.18 3.14
N ASN A 61 17.38 8.97 3.36
CA ASN A 61 17.98 7.75 2.85
C ASN A 61 17.83 7.69 1.32
N GLU A 62 18.94 7.79 0.60
CA GLU A 62 18.98 7.90 -0.86
C GLU A 62 18.27 6.74 -1.59
N GLY A 63 18.50 5.50 -1.14
CA GLY A 63 17.88 4.32 -1.75
C GLY A 63 16.36 4.35 -1.57
N LEU A 64 15.90 4.68 -0.37
CA LEU A 64 14.46 4.77 -0.08
C LEU A 64 13.81 5.97 -0.76
N ALA A 65 14.53 7.09 -0.89
CA ALA A 65 14.08 8.29 -1.59
C ALA A 65 13.88 8.00 -3.08
N THR A 66 14.82 7.30 -3.72
CA THR A 66 14.69 6.89 -5.12
C THR A 66 13.49 5.96 -5.33
N ILE A 67 13.27 4.99 -4.44
CA ILE A 67 12.09 4.10 -4.49
C ILE A 67 10.80 4.91 -4.31
N ALA A 68 10.76 5.83 -3.34
CA ALA A 68 9.60 6.66 -3.09
C ALA A 68 9.26 7.54 -4.30
N GLU A 69 10.25 8.21 -4.89
CA GLU A 69 10.08 9.05 -6.09
C GLU A 69 9.57 8.23 -7.28
N GLN A 70 10.12 7.04 -7.51
CA GLN A 70 9.78 6.23 -8.68
C GLN A 70 8.42 5.55 -8.58
N TYR A 71 8.05 5.05 -7.40
CA TYR A 71 6.91 4.14 -7.28
C TYR A 71 5.73 4.68 -6.48
N LEU A 72 5.93 5.60 -5.54
CA LEU A 72 4.82 6.11 -4.74
C LEU A 72 4.07 7.21 -5.47
N ARG A 73 2.74 7.17 -5.40
CA ARG A 73 1.84 8.21 -5.90
C ARG A 73 0.78 8.52 -4.85
N LYS A 74 -0.01 9.57 -5.06
CA LYS A 74 -1.20 9.83 -4.26
C LYS A 74 -2.05 8.56 -4.16
N GLY A 75 -2.44 8.20 -2.94
CA GLY A 75 -3.23 7.01 -2.65
C GLY A 75 -2.42 5.74 -2.42
N SER A 76 -1.13 5.68 -2.77
CA SER A 76 -0.28 4.52 -2.51
C SER A 76 -0.26 4.15 -1.04
N LYS A 77 -0.37 2.85 -0.75
CA LYS A 77 -0.24 2.30 0.59
C LYS A 77 1.22 1.93 0.86
N ALA A 78 1.74 2.36 2.00
CA ALA A 78 3.13 2.09 2.38
C ALA A 78 3.27 1.76 3.87
N TYR A 79 4.19 0.85 4.16
CA TYR A 79 4.78 0.68 5.49
C TYR A 79 6.00 1.58 5.60
N ILE A 80 6.11 2.32 6.69
CA ILE A 80 7.18 3.26 6.96
C ILE A 80 7.69 3.05 8.38
N GLU A 81 9.01 2.91 8.51
CA GLU A 81 9.70 2.91 9.80
C GLU A 81 10.73 4.04 9.84
N GLY A 82 10.66 4.89 10.86
CA GLY A 82 11.56 6.02 11.04
C GLY A 82 11.73 6.41 12.50
N GLN A 83 12.14 7.66 12.74
CA GLN A 83 12.29 8.23 14.08
C GLN A 83 11.60 9.60 14.14
N LEU A 84 11.04 9.97 15.29
CA LEU A 84 10.49 11.32 15.48
C LEU A 84 11.63 12.33 15.64
N GLN A 85 11.57 13.43 14.89
CA GLN A 85 12.45 14.57 15.09
C GLN A 85 11.63 15.85 15.08
N THR A 86 11.88 16.72 16.06
CA THR A 86 11.29 18.05 16.11
C THR A 86 12.36 19.07 15.82
N ARG A 87 12.17 19.87 14.78
CA ARG A 87 13.06 20.99 14.44
C ARG A 87 12.41 22.31 14.81
N LYS A 88 13.24 23.23 15.30
CA LYS A 88 12.90 24.63 15.54
C LYS A 88 13.29 25.45 14.31
N TRP A 89 12.42 26.32 13.85
CA TRP A 89 12.69 27.28 12.78
C TRP A 89 11.97 28.60 13.08
N GLN A 90 12.44 29.71 12.52
CA GLN A 90 11.78 31.00 12.68
C GLN A 90 10.95 31.32 11.45
N ASP A 91 9.72 31.78 11.68
CA ASP A 91 8.89 32.30 10.60
C ASP A 91 9.34 33.71 10.17
N ARG A 92 8.65 34.28 9.17
CA ARG A 92 9.01 35.58 8.59
C ARG A 92 8.89 36.74 9.59
N ASP A 93 8.08 36.56 10.62
CA ASP A 93 7.83 37.55 11.68
C ASP A 93 8.82 37.38 12.85
N GLY A 94 9.75 36.42 12.75
CA GLY A 94 10.78 36.13 13.75
C GLY A 94 10.30 35.24 14.90
N HIS A 95 9.10 34.68 14.83
CA HIS A 95 8.58 33.81 15.88
C HIS A 95 9.12 32.38 15.74
N ASP A 96 9.47 31.79 16.89
CA ASP A 96 9.90 30.40 16.96
C ASP A 96 8.73 29.45 16.66
N ARG A 97 8.92 28.60 15.64
CA ARG A 97 8.02 27.52 15.26
C ARG A 97 8.68 26.17 15.43
N TYR A 98 7.87 25.18 15.76
CA TYR A 98 8.31 23.79 15.92
C TYR A 98 7.58 22.92 14.91
N THR A 99 8.31 22.02 14.27
CA THR A 99 7.73 21.04 13.36
C THR A 99 8.28 19.67 13.70
N THR A 100 7.36 18.75 13.98
CA THR A 100 7.67 17.36 14.29
C THR A 100 7.45 16.51 13.04
N GLU A 101 8.47 15.78 12.64
CA GLU A 101 8.51 14.99 11.41
C GLU A 101 9.02 13.58 11.72
N ILE A 102 8.60 12.61 10.91
CA ILE A 102 9.12 11.25 10.96
C ILE A 102 10.26 11.18 9.95
N VAL A 103 11.46 10.89 10.43
CA VAL A 103 12.68 11.01 9.63
C VAL A 103 13.27 9.63 9.35
N LEU A 104 13.45 9.33 8.08
CA LEU A 104 14.25 8.20 7.60
C LEU A 104 15.64 8.75 7.28
N ALA A 105 16.51 8.73 8.29
CA ALA A 105 17.86 9.28 8.22
C ALA A 105 18.75 8.49 7.23
N ARG A 106 19.90 9.06 6.86
CA ARG A 106 20.88 8.38 6.00
C ARG A 106 21.23 7.01 6.60
N PHE A 107 21.13 5.96 5.78
CA PHE A 107 21.38 4.56 6.16
C PHE A 107 20.45 3.98 7.24
N ARG A 108 19.32 4.64 7.55
CA ARG A 108 18.32 4.15 8.52
C ARG A 108 16.91 4.22 7.95
N GLY A 109 15.99 3.57 8.65
CA GLY A 109 14.57 3.51 8.33
C GLY A 109 14.25 2.42 7.30
N THR A 110 12.94 2.20 7.13
CA THR A 110 12.40 1.18 6.23
C THR A 110 11.22 1.77 5.48
N LEU A 111 11.13 1.46 4.18
CA LEU A 111 9.96 1.76 3.36
C LEU A 111 9.60 0.47 2.62
N THR A 112 8.33 0.04 2.72
CA THR A 112 7.81 -1.08 1.95
C THR A 112 6.55 -0.63 1.22
N LEU A 113 6.54 -0.85 -0.09
CA LEU A 113 5.37 -0.62 -0.93
C LEU A 113 4.37 -1.73 -0.65
N LEU A 114 3.13 -1.35 -0.34
CA LEU A 114 2.05 -2.29 -0.02
C LEU A 114 0.92 -2.25 -1.06
N ASP A 115 1.13 -1.54 -2.17
CA ASP A 115 0.18 -1.55 -3.28
C ASP A 115 0.20 -2.93 -3.92
N SER A 116 -0.97 -3.56 -4.02
CA SER A 116 -1.17 -4.75 -4.84
C SER A 116 -0.88 -4.36 -6.28
N GLN A 117 0.14 -4.97 -6.88
CA GLN A 117 0.53 -4.78 -8.27
C GLN A 117 -0.73 -4.87 -9.14
N ARG A 118 -1.17 -3.73 -9.70
CA ARG A 118 -2.29 -3.67 -10.66
C ARG A 118 -1.92 -4.26 -12.02
N ASN A 119 -1.16 -5.36 -12.03
CA ASN A 119 -0.92 -6.20 -13.20
C ASN A 119 -1.89 -7.39 -13.19
N GLY A 120 -3.15 -7.16 -12.83
CA GLY A 120 -4.21 -8.06 -13.29
C GLY A 120 -4.40 -7.80 -14.79
N PRO A 121 -4.71 -8.83 -15.60
CA PRO A 121 -5.16 -8.63 -16.97
C PRO A 121 -6.24 -7.53 -16.99
N PRO A 122 -6.26 -6.65 -18.02
CA PRO A 122 -7.35 -5.69 -18.15
C PRO A 122 -8.69 -6.42 -18.00
N PRO A 123 -9.71 -5.82 -17.36
CA PRO A 123 -11.05 -6.38 -17.33
C PRO A 123 -11.42 -6.75 -18.76
N ALA A 124 -11.78 -8.02 -18.99
CA ALA A 124 -12.31 -8.40 -20.29
C ALA A 124 -13.53 -7.52 -20.56
N ASP A 125 -13.56 -6.83 -21.70
CA ASP A 125 -14.71 -6.02 -22.13
C ASP A 125 -15.96 -6.89 -22.38
N ASP A 126 -15.80 -8.22 -22.36
CA ASP A 126 -16.82 -9.19 -22.67
C ASP A 126 -16.88 -10.32 -21.61
N PRO A 127 -17.99 -10.50 -20.89
CA PRO A 127 -18.17 -11.58 -19.92
C PRO A 127 -18.11 -12.98 -20.54
N ASP A 128 -18.22 -13.10 -21.87
CA ASP A 128 -18.30 -14.39 -22.57
C ASP A 128 -16.93 -14.90 -23.05
N GLN A 129 -15.83 -14.18 -22.77
CA GLN A 129 -14.48 -14.51 -23.26
C GLN A 129 -13.60 -15.23 -22.22
N TYR A 130 -14.19 -15.87 -21.21
CA TYR A 130 -13.49 -16.80 -20.33
C TYR A 130 -13.61 -18.23 -20.88
N GLY A 131 -12.65 -18.67 -21.69
CA GLY A 131 -12.51 -20.10 -22.00
C GLY A 131 -12.46 -20.52 -23.47
N THR A 132 -11.99 -19.69 -24.39
CA THR A 132 -11.79 -20.10 -25.80
C THR A 132 -10.31 -20.04 -26.19
N THR A 133 -9.53 -21.02 -25.69
CA THR A 133 -8.29 -21.41 -26.36
C THR A 133 -8.66 -22.18 -27.62
N THR A 134 -8.89 -21.48 -28.73
CA THR A 134 -9.06 -22.10 -30.05
C THR A 134 -7.70 -22.37 -30.69
N THR A 135 -7.00 -23.39 -30.20
CA THR A 135 -6.20 -24.22 -31.10
C THR A 135 -7.15 -25.20 -31.78
N ARG A 136 -7.46 -24.97 -33.05
CA ARG A 136 -8.03 -26.04 -33.89
C ARG A 136 -7.58 -25.92 -35.34
N GLU A 137 -6.48 -26.62 -35.55
CA GLU A 137 -6.12 -27.41 -36.71
C GLU A 137 -7.33 -28.07 -37.40
N SER A 138 -7.23 -28.17 -38.72
CA SER A 138 -8.26 -28.55 -39.67
C SER A 138 -8.54 -30.05 -39.69
N ALA A 139 -9.82 -30.45 -39.72
CA ALA A 139 -10.42 -31.49 -40.59
C ALA A 139 -11.74 -32.06 -40.01
N PRO A 140 -12.67 -32.58 -40.84
CA PRO A 140 -14.11 -32.49 -40.55
C PRO A 140 -14.86 -33.84 -40.41
N LYS A 141 -16.14 -33.71 -40.00
CA LYS A 141 -17.29 -34.64 -40.16
C LYS A 141 -17.39 -35.86 -39.24
N ASN A 142 -18.41 -35.89 -38.36
CA ASN A 142 -19.68 -36.63 -38.57
C ASN A 142 -20.49 -36.85 -37.27
N ASN A 143 -21.77 -36.47 -37.38
CA ASN A 143 -22.98 -37.20 -36.97
C ASN A 143 -23.29 -37.55 -35.49
N ALA A 144 -24.55 -37.22 -35.15
CA ALA A 144 -25.55 -38.05 -34.46
C ALA A 144 -25.62 -38.11 -32.91
N TYR A 145 -26.78 -37.62 -32.43
CA TYR A 145 -27.68 -38.18 -31.41
C TYR A 145 -27.30 -38.30 -29.92
N ALA A 146 -28.11 -37.55 -29.13
CA ALA A 146 -28.90 -38.00 -27.97
C ALA A 146 -28.25 -38.33 -26.62
N ASP A 147 -28.75 -37.60 -25.61
CA ASP A 147 -29.35 -38.10 -24.35
C ASP A 147 -28.52 -39.06 -23.46
N ARG A 148 -28.18 -38.62 -22.23
CA ARG A 148 -28.66 -39.25 -20.99
C ARG A 148 -28.24 -38.55 -19.71
N LYS A 149 -29.15 -38.68 -18.75
CA LYS A 149 -29.23 -38.23 -17.36
C LYS A 149 -28.48 -39.16 -16.39
N GLY A 150 -27.96 -38.62 -15.28
CA GLY A 150 -27.55 -39.34 -14.06
C GLY A 150 -26.09 -39.06 -13.66
N GLY A 151 -25.69 -38.86 -12.40
CA GLY A 151 -26.36 -38.87 -11.10
C GLY A 151 -25.38 -38.32 -10.04
N SER A 152 -25.94 -37.85 -8.94
CA SER A 152 -25.27 -37.38 -7.71
C SER A 152 -24.42 -38.47 -7.07
N TYR A 153 -23.18 -38.16 -6.60
CA TYR A 153 -22.52 -38.65 -5.35
C TYR A 153 -21.12 -38.00 -5.25
N SER A 154 -20.92 -37.10 -4.28
CA SER A 154 -19.62 -36.88 -3.60
C SER A 154 -19.85 -35.97 -2.39
N GLU A 155 -20.45 -36.57 -1.36
CA GLU A 155 -20.45 -36.12 0.04
C GLU A 155 -19.13 -36.50 0.76
N ASP A 156 -18.02 -36.62 0.04
CA ASP A 156 -16.73 -37.14 0.55
C ASP A 156 -15.69 -36.04 0.82
N LEU A 157 -16.10 -34.77 1.00
CA LEU A 157 -15.18 -33.65 1.28
C LEU A 157 -15.23 -33.12 2.71
N ASN A 158 -15.97 -33.78 3.60
CA ASN A 158 -15.89 -33.53 5.03
C ASN A 158 -15.07 -34.65 5.70
N ASP A 159 -14.23 -34.26 6.66
CA ASP A 159 -13.69 -35.11 7.72
C ASP A 159 -12.31 -35.78 7.56
N ASP A 160 -11.27 -35.06 7.11
CA ASP A 160 -9.90 -35.41 7.54
C ASP A 160 -8.86 -34.27 7.40
N ILE A 161 -8.83 -33.34 8.36
CA ILE A 161 -7.65 -32.48 8.61
C ILE A 161 -7.15 -32.75 10.03
N PRO A 162 -6.11 -33.57 10.23
CA PRO A 162 -5.52 -33.79 11.55
C PRO A 162 -4.61 -32.61 11.95
N PHE A 163 -4.67 -32.26 13.24
CA PHE A 163 -3.86 -31.24 13.92
C PHE A 163 -2.36 -31.60 14.00
#